data_AF-A0A024P4L3-F1
#
_entry.id   AF-A0A024P4L3-F1
#
_cell.length_a   1.000
_cell.length_b   1.000
_cell.length_c   1.000
_cell.angle_alpha   90.00
_cell.angle_beta   90.00
_cell.angle_gamma   90.00
#
_symmetry.space_group_name_H-M   'P 1'
#
loop_
_entity.id
_entity.type
_entity.pdbx_description
1 polymer ?
#
loop_
_entity_poly.entity_id
_entity_poly.type
_entity_poly.pdbx_seq_one_letter_code
_entity_poly.pdbx_strand_id
1 'polypeptide(L)'
;MMTLSEFHYKYYAQEYKEIDNEYELHKMAFLIRNAKATKNVGTEKSPKEEFVFKDFKDFFNYEKALKLIDEPIEEKKEEVAKEKLSPAQIAAKHNSRKG
;
A
#
# COMPACT_ATOMS: atom_id res chain seq x y z
N MET A 1 9.41 45.66 3.93
CA MET A 1 10.12 44.91 4.98
C MET A 1 9.13 43.88 5.51
N MET A 2 9.48 42.60 5.55
CA MET A 2 8.62 41.54 6.08
C MET A 2 8.77 41.47 7.60
N THR A 3 7.71 41.17 8.35
CA THR A 3 7.83 40.96 9.80
C THR A 3 8.50 39.63 10.11
N LEU A 4 9.13 39.49 11.29
CA LEU A 4 9.76 38.24 11.71
C LEU A 4 8.76 37.07 11.68
N SER A 5 7.52 37.30 12.10
CA SER A 5 6.45 36.30 12.08
C SER A 5 6.08 35.86 10.66
N GLU A 6 5.90 36.81 9.74
CA GLU A 6 5.62 36.50 8.32
C GLU A 6 6.76 35.70 7.68
N PHE A 7 8.01 36.02 8.02
CA PHE A 7 9.17 35.25 7.57
C PHE A 7 9.10 33.80 8.07
N HIS A 8 8.81 33.58 9.35
CA HIS A 8 8.69 32.24 9.91
C HIS A 8 7.56 31.43 9.25
N TYR A 9 6.37 32.02 9.04
CA TYR A 9 5.29 31.31 8.36
C TYR A 9 5.66 30.89 6.93
N LYS A 10 6.34 31.77 6.19
CA LYS A 10 6.81 31.43 4.83
C LYS A 10 7.89 30.35 4.86
N TYR A 11 8.79 30.40 5.83
CA TYR A 11 9.81 29.37 6.01
C TYR A 11 9.18 28.00 6.29
N TYR A 12 8.26 27.91 7.25
CA TYR A 12 7.56 26.66 7.53
C TYR A 12 6.76 26.14 6.34
N ALA A 13 6.03 27.01 5.64
CA ALA A 13 5.31 26.62 4.43
C ALA A 13 6.23 26.05 3.35
N GLN A 14 7.45 26.60 3.24
CA GLN A 14 8.48 26.11 2.32
C GLN A 14 9.01 24.73 2.77
N GLU A 15 9.27 24.54 4.07
CA GLU A 15 9.68 23.23 4.61
C GLU A 15 8.63 22.14 4.36
N TYR A 16 7.34 22.43 4.59
CA TYR A 16 6.27 21.48 4.26
C TYR A 16 6.25 21.11 2.78
N LYS A 17 6.43 22.10 1.90
CA LYS A 17 6.50 21.86 0.46
C LYS A 17 7.70 20.98 0.07
N GLU A 18 8.83 21.16 0.73
CA GLU A 18 10.03 20.34 0.52
C GLU A 18 9.79 18.89 0.95
N ILE A 19 9.14 18.68 2.10
CA ILE A 19 8.74 17.35 2.58
C ILE A 19 7.77 16.66 1.61
N ASP A 20 6.76 17.38 1.09
CA ASP A 20 5.82 16.83 0.12
C ASP A 20 6.55 16.39 -1.17
N ASN A 21 7.46 17.22 -1.68
CA ASN A 21 8.27 16.88 -2.85
C ASN A 21 9.16 15.66 -2.60
N GLU A 22 9.79 15.58 -1.42
CA GLU A 22 10.62 14.44 -1.04
C GLU A 22 9.78 13.16 -0.97
N TYR A 23 8.58 13.23 -0.39
CA TYR A 23 7.64 12.12 -0.34
C TYR A 23 7.25 11.65 -1.76
N GLU A 24 6.91 12.57 -2.66
CA GLU A 24 6.57 12.24 -4.05
C GLU A 24 7.74 11.56 -4.78
N LEU A 25 8.97 12.06 -4.58
CA LEU A 25 10.17 11.48 -5.17
C LEU A 25 10.42 10.04 -4.68
N HIS A 26 10.33 9.82 -3.37
CA HIS A 26 10.49 8.49 -2.77
C HIS A 26 9.40 7.53 -3.25
N LYS A 27 8.15 8.00 -3.31
CA LYS A 27 7.03 7.23 -3.83
C LYS A 27 7.26 6.85 -5.29
N MET A 28 7.72 7.78 -6.13
CA MET A 28 8.05 7.51 -7.53
C MET A 28 9.18 6.47 -7.64
N ALA A 29 10.26 6.61 -6.87
CA ALA A 29 11.37 5.66 -6.87
C ALA A 29 10.91 4.24 -6.47
N PHE A 30 10.06 4.14 -5.45
CA PHE A 30 9.46 2.88 -5.02
C PHE A 30 8.58 2.26 -6.11
N LEU A 31 7.75 3.07 -6.78
CA LEU A 31 6.91 2.62 -7.89
C LEU A 31 7.74 2.11 -9.08
N ILE A 32 8.81 2.82 -9.45
CA ILE A 32 9.74 2.39 -10.53
C ILE A 32 10.39 1.05 -10.17
N ARG A 33 10.82 0.88 -8.91
CA ARG A 33 11.41 -0.39 -8.45
C ARG A 33 10.40 -1.53 -8.60
N ASN A 34 9.17 -1.33 -8.16
CA ASN A 34 8.13 -2.37 -8.22
C ASN A 34 7.75 -2.71 -9.65
N ALA A 35 7.64 -1.70 -10.53
CA ALA A 35 7.37 -1.94 -11.95
C ALA A 35 8.44 -2.81 -12.62
N LYS A 36 9.70 -2.75 -12.14
CA LYS A 36 10.82 -3.60 -12.61
C LYS A 36 10.89 -4.98 -11.95
N ALA A 37 9.98 -5.33 -11.05
CA ALA A 37 10.02 -6.63 -10.39
C ALA A 37 9.96 -7.75 -11.43
N THR A 38 10.90 -8.69 -11.37
CA THR A 38 10.93 -9.91 -12.19
C THR A 38 10.62 -11.13 -11.33
N LYS A 39 10.14 -12.19 -11.97
CA LYS A 39 9.97 -13.51 -11.38
C LYS A 39 10.66 -14.55 -12.24
N ASN A 40 11.20 -15.59 -11.61
CA ASN A 40 11.74 -16.72 -12.34
C ASN A 40 10.58 -17.60 -12.83
N VAL A 41 10.49 -17.76 -14.15
CA VAL A 41 9.52 -18.62 -14.84
C VAL A 41 10.21 -19.88 -15.41
N GLY A 42 11.54 -19.95 -15.32
CA GLY A 42 12.34 -21.08 -15.75
C GLY A 42 12.38 -22.24 -14.75
N THR A 43 13.25 -23.22 -15.01
CA THR A 43 13.52 -24.32 -14.08
C THR A 43 14.75 -23.99 -13.23
N GLU A 44 14.97 -24.73 -12.14
CA GLU A 44 16.16 -24.57 -11.29
C GLU A 44 17.48 -24.69 -12.07
N LYS A 45 17.48 -25.52 -13.13
CA LYS A 45 18.65 -25.74 -14.01
C LYS A 45 18.74 -24.73 -15.16
N SER A 46 17.67 -24.01 -15.46
CA SER A 46 17.60 -23.03 -16.54
C SER A 46 16.69 -21.86 -16.12
N PRO A 47 17.19 -20.95 -15.27
CA PRO A 47 16.40 -19.82 -14.81
C PRO A 47 16.07 -18.89 -15.98
N LYS A 48 14.83 -18.42 -16.03
CA LYS A 48 14.37 -17.42 -17.00
C LYS A 48 13.58 -16.37 -16.25
N GLU A 49 14.03 -15.13 -16.32
CA GLU A 49 13.34 -14.02 -15.66
C GLU A 49 12.35 -13.36 -16.61
N GLU A 50 11.13 -13.14 -16.12
CA GLU A 50 10.12 -12.35 -16.80
C GLU A 50 9.59 -11.29 -15.85
N PHE A 51 9.24 -10.12 -16.38
CA PHE A 51 8.62 -9.07 -15.58
C PHE A 51 7.30 -9.56 -14.97
N VAL A 52 7.07 -9.20 -13.71
CA VAL A 52 5.84 -9.52 -12.98
C VAL A 52 4.66 -8.81 -13.63
N PHE A 53 4.84 -7.54 -14.00
CA PHE A 53 3.87 -6.73 -14.72
C PHE A 53 4.23 -6.71 -16.19
N LYS A 54 3.31 -7.16 -17.06
CA LYS A 54 3.55 -7.19 -18.52
C LYS A 54 3.11 -5.89 -19.17
N ASP A 55 2.00 -5.36 -18.68
CA ASP A 55 1.42 -4.10 -19.14
C ASP A 55 1.27 -3.10 -17.99
N PHE A 56 1.21 -1.81 -18.33
CA PHE A 56 1.00 -0.75 -17.33
C PHE A 56 -0.28 -0.95 -16.51
N LYS A 57 -1.34 -1.49 -17.12
CA LYS A 57 -2.62 -1.76 -16.44
C LYS A 57 -2.52 -2.82 -15.34
N ASP A 58 -1.55 -3.73 -15.43
CA ASP A 58 -1.27 -4.73 -14.39
C ASP A 58 -0.62 -4.09 -13.16
N PHE A 59 0.13 -3.01 -13.38
CA PHE A 59 0.78 -2.24 -12.32
C PHE A 59 -0.15 -1.16 -11.73
N PHE A 60 -0.88 -0.43 -12.58
CA PHE A 60 -1.75 0.66 -12.19
C PHE A 60 -3.04 0.70 -13.03
N ASN A 61 -4.17 0.50 -12.35
CA ASN A 61 -5.49 0.57 -12.97
C ASN A 61 -6.10 1.97 -12.79
N TYR A 62 -5.89 2.82 -13.80
CA TYR A 62 -6.35 4.21 -13.81
C TYR A 62 -7.88 4.35 -13.67
N GLU A 63 -8.65 3.55 -14.41
CA GLU A 63 -10.11 3.63 -14.38
C GLU A 63 -10.67 3.29 -13.00
N LYS A 64 -10.09 2.29 -12.33
CA LYS A 64 -10.44 1.95 -10.95
C LYS A 64 -10.09 3.07 -9.97
N ALA A 65 -8.93 3.70 -10.16
CA ALA A 65 -8.50 4.82 -9.30
C ALA A 65 -9.44 6.03 -9.42
N LEU A 66 -9.92 6.36 -10.62
CA LEU A 66 -10.92 7.41 -10.81
C LEU A 66 -12.24 7.08 -10.11
N LYS A 67 -12.75 5.86 -10.30
CA LYS A 67 -14.00 5.42 -9.65
C LYS A 67 -13.94 5.54 -8.13
N LEU A 68 -12.80 5.25 -7.51
CA LEU A 68 -12.59 5.40 -6.07
C LEU A 68 -12.68 6.85 -5.56
N ILE A 69 -12.37 7.84 -6.41
CA ILE A 69 -12.50 9.26 -6.06
C ILE A 69 -13.96 9.70 -6.17
N ASP A 70 -14.66 9.18 -7.17
CA ASP A 70 -16.06 9.54 -7.46
C ASP A 70 -17.06 8.78 -6.56
N GLU A 71 -16.66 7.64 -5.98
CA GLU A 71 -17.48 6.90 -5.02
C GLU A 71 -17.61 7.70 -3.71
N PRO A 72 -18.84 7.88 -3.20
CA PRO A 72 -19.03 8.48 -1.88
C PRO A 72 -18.31 7.63 -0.84
N ILE A 73 -17.68 8.27 0.15
CA ILE A 73 -17.03 7.59 1.27
C ILE A 73 -18.13 6.93 2.10
N GLU A 74 -18.54 5.74 1.72
CA GLU A 74 -19.31 4.88 2.60
C GLU A 74 -18.33 4.35 3.65
N GLU A 75 -18.59 4.67 4.92
CA GLU A 75 -17.92 4.01 6.04
C GLU A 75 -18.17 2.51 5.93
N LYS A 76 -17.24 1.80 5.28
CA LYS A 76 -17.19 0.35 5.36
C LYS A 76 -16.91 0.03 6.81
N LYS A 77 -17.97 -0.30 7.55
CA LYS A 77 -17.86 -0.99 8.83
C LYS A 77 -16.99 -2.20 8.54
N GLU A 78 -15.77 -2.20 9.06
CA GLU A 78 -14.94 -3.38 9.08
C GLU A 78 -15.74 -4.43 9.83
N GLU A 79 -16.37 -5.35 9.09
CA GLU A 79 -16.82 -6.59 9.66
C GLU A 79 -15.54 -7.31 10.09
N VAL A 80 -15.16 -7.08 11.35
CA VAL A 80 -14.13 -7.87 12.03
C VAL A 80 -14.50 -9.31 11.75
N ALA A 81 -13.70 -9.98 10.91
CA ALA A 81 -13.86 -11.38 10.60
C ALA A 81 -13.69 -12.14 11.92
N LYS A 82 -14.79 -12.30 12.67
CA LYS A 82 -14.83 -13.22 13.81
C LYS A 82 -14.59 -14.57 13.18
N GLU A 83 -13.38 -15.10 13.32
CA GLU A 83 -13.06 -16.48 12.98
C GLU A 83 -14.14 -17.36 13.63
N LYS A 84 -15.10 -17.83 12.83
CA LYS A 84 -16.13 -18.76 13.28
C LYS A 84 -15.44 -20.10 13.43
N LEU A 85 -14.78 -20.32 14.57
CA LEU A 85 -14.16 -21.59 14.90
C LEU A 85 -15.24 -22.69 14.79
N SER A 86 -14.91 -23.76 14.07
CA SER A 86 -15.78 -24.93 13.97
C SER A 86 -16.04 -25.51 15.37
N PRO A 87 -17.21 -26.13 15.64
CA PRO A 87 -17.48 -26.80 16.92
C PRO A 87 -16.36 -27.74 17.38
N ALA A 88 -15.67 -28.40 16.43
CA ALA A 88 -14.51 -29.25 16.71
C ALA A 88 -13.30 -28.47 17.26
N GLN A 89 -13.04 -27.27 16.74
CA GLN A 89 -11.95 -26.39 17.19
C GLN A 89 -12.25 -25.80 18.57
N ILE A 90 -13.52 -25.49 18.86
CA ILE A 90 -13.97 -25.02 20.17
C ILE A 90 -13.75 -26.12 21.22
N ALA A 91 -14.12 -27.36 20.91
CA ALA A 91 -13.93 -28.51 21.80
C ALA A 91 -12.45 -28.80 22.08
N ALA A 92 -11.59 -28.77 21.05
CA ALA A 92 -10.16 -28.98 21.20
C ALA A 92 -9.50 -27.95 22.13
N LYS A 93 -9.88 -26.67 22.01
CA LYS A 93 -9.39 -25.58 22.87
C LYS A 93 -9.84 -25.71 24.33
N HIS A 94 -11.00 -26.29 24.57
CA HIS A 94 -11.50 -26.53 25.92
C HIS A 94 -10.75 -27.70 26.59
N ASN A 95 -10.42 -28.74 25.83
CA ASN A 95 -9.65 -29.88 26.33
C ASN A 95 -8.19 -29.53 26.62
N SER A 96 -7.56 -28.64 25.84
CA SER A 96 -6.18 -28.22 26.08
C SER A 96 -6.00 -27.30 27.30
N ARG A 97 -7.09 -26.74 27.85
CA ARG A 97 -7.06 -25.89 29.06
C ARG A 97 -7.26 -26.64 30.37
N LYS A 98 -7.62 -27.92 30.31
CA LYS A 98 -7.93 -28.76 31.47
C LYS A 98 -6.85 -29.81 31.78
N GLY A 99 -5.66 -29.66 31.19
CA GLY A 99 -4.45 -30.42 31.53
C GLY A 99 -3.56 -29.64 32.48
#